data_AF-A0A2C6ACR9-F1
#
_entry.id   AF-A0A2C6ACR9-F1
#
_cell.length_a   1.000
_cell.length_b   1.000
_cell.length_c   1.000
_cell.angle_alpha   90.00
_cell.angle_beta   90.00
_cell.angle_gamma   90.00
#
_symmetry.space_group_name_H-M   'P 1'
#
loop_
_entity.id
_entity.type
_entity.pdbx_description
1 polymer ?
#
loop_
_entity_poly.entity_id
_entity_poly.type
_entity_poly.pdbx_seq_one_letter_code
_entity_poly.pdbx_strand_id
1 'polypeptide(L)'
;MGRTTTLSLRIFQGLLAAANLALSAYVVNWYLTVTRRGAPASLSFLVFASSFSLLSLLWLELAPRLLPAAAAHACGTLSVEATNAVFYFAAFIAHAVFLGGLSMCHGTVCTAGRVDSVVAAAAFCAWIASTIFTAKAMFINGDARRRPADSNKSTQMGEAAIA
;
A
#
# COMPACT_ATOMS: atom_id res chain seq x y z
N MET A 1 4.59 12.76 -11.24
CA MET A 1 3.77 13.02 -10.04
C MET A 1 4.48 14.11 -9.23
N GLY A 2 3.77 15.14 -8.77
CA GLY A 2 4.40 16.20 -7.97
C GLY A 2 4.87 15.64 -6.62
N ARG A 3 6.01 16.13 -6.12
CA ARG A 3 6.59 15.70 -4.82
C ARG A 3 5.58 15.85 -3.67
N THR A 4 4.73 16.87 -3.73
CA THR A 4 3.64 17.13 -2.78
C THR A 4 2.55 16.06 -2.85
N THR A 5 2.11 15.67 -4.04
CA THR A 5 1.06 14.65 -4.23
C THR A 5 1.49 13.29 -3.68
N THR A 6 2.74 12.88 -3.92
CA THR A 6 3.27 11.62 -3.39
C THR A 6 3.32 11.65 -1.87
N LEU A 7 3.78 12.75 -1.27
CA LEU A 7 3.86 12.91 0.19
C LEU A 7 2.47 12.89 0.84
N SER A 8 1.49 13.59 0.26
CA SER A 8 0.10 13.57 0.76
C SER A 8 -0.48 12.15 0.75
N LEU A 9 -0.22 11.37 -0.31
CA LEU A 9 -0.69 9.99 -0.40
C LEU A 9 -0.06 9.09 0.68
N ARG A 10 1.24 9.26 0.96
CA ARG A 10 1.95 8.51 2.00
C ARG A 10 1.43 8.83 3.40
N ILE A 11 1.20 10.11 3.70
CA ILE A 11 0.60 10.53 4.97
C ILE A 11 -0.77 9.90 5.13
N PHE A 12 -1.59 9.95 4.08
CA PHE A 12 -2.93 9.35 4.11
C PHE A 12 -2.89 7.83 4.33
N GLN A 13 -2.01 7.11 3.62
CA GLN A 13 -1.77 5.68 3.83
C GLN A 13 -1.34 5.38 5.28
N GLY A 14 -0.46 6.21 5.85
CA GLY A 14 0.00 6.07 7.23
C GLY A 14 -1.10 6.30 8.26
N LEU A 15 -1.94 7.31 8.05
CA LEU A 15 -3.09 7.59 8.91
C LEU A 15 -4.09 6.44 8.89
N LEU A 16 -4.39 5.88 7.70
CA LEU A 16 -5.28 4.73 7.59
C LEU A 16 -4.69 3.48 8.25
N ALA A 17 -3.39 3.22 8.10
CA ALA A 17 -2.72 2.10 8.76
C ALA A 17 -2.73 2.26 10.29
N ALA A 18 -2.46 3.45 10.81
CA ALA A 18 -2.50 3.74 12.23
C ALA A 18 -3.92 3.61 12.80
N ALA A 19 -4.93 4.09 12.07
CA ALA A 19 -6.32 3.97 12.46
C ALA A 19 -6.74 2.49 12.56
N ASN A 20 -6.47 1.67 11.54
CA ASN A 20 -6.75 0.23 11.57
C ASN A 20 -6.04 -0.45 12.74
N LEU A 21 -4.76 -0.14 12.97
CA LEU A 21 -4.01 -0.73 14.08
C LEU A 21 -4.63 -0.37 15.44
N ALA A 22 -5.03 0.89 15.64
CA ALA A 22 -5.64 1.35 16.89
C ALA A 22 -7.03 0.73 17.12
N LEU A 23 -7.86 0.67 16.08
CA LEU A 23 -9.20 0.06 16.12
C LEU A 23 -9.10 -1.44 16.40
N SER A 24 -8.25 -2.15 15.65
CA SER A 24 -7.99 -3.57 15.87
C SER A 24 -7.44 -3.85 17.26
N ALA A 25 -6.49 -3.04 17.75
CA ALA A 25 -5.94 -3.19 19.11
C ALA A 25 -7.00 -2.99 20.19
N TYR A 26 -7.90 -2.00 20.02
CA TYR A 26 -9.03 -1.80 20.92
C TYR A 26 -9.95 -3.03 20.97
N VAL A 27 -10.31 -3.58 19.81
CA VAL A 27 -11.17 -4.78 19.73
C VAL A 27 -10.47 -6.00 20.35
N VAL A 28 -9.19 -6.21 20.06
CA VAL A 28 -8.38 -7.30 20.65
C VAL A 28 -8.31 -7.18 22.18
N ASN A 29 -8.04 -5.98 22.70
CA ASN A 29 -8.00 -5.73 24.14
C ASN A 29 -9.35 -6.06 24.81
N TRP A 30 -10.46 -5.72 24.16
CA TRP A 30 -11.79 -6.08 24.65
C TRP A 30 -12.00 -7.61 24.74
N TYR A 31 -11.57 -8.37 23.71
CA TYR A 31 -11.68 -9.84 23.73
C TYR A 31 -10.88 -10.46 24.89
N LEU A 32 -9.67 -9.94 25.12
CA LEU A 32 -8.79 -10.42 26.20
C LEU A 32 -9.32 -10.07 27.59
N THR A 33 -9.82 -8.85 27.78
CA THR A 33 -10.22 -8.34 29.11
C THR A 33 -11.63 -8.76 29.50
N VAL A 34 -12.58 -8.71 28.57
CA VAL A 34 -14.01 -8.94 28.86
C VAL A 34 -14.40 -10.40 28.61
N THR A 35 -14.01 -10.97 27.47
CA THR A 35 -14.43 -12.33 27.10
C THR A 35 -13.45 -13.39 27.59
N ARG A 36 -12.22 -13.00 28.00
CA ARG A 36 -11.10 -13.90 28.32
C ARG A 36 -10.89 -14.99 27.27
N ARG A 37 -11.12 -14.66 26.00
CA ARG A 37 -10.91 -15.54 24.86
C ARG A 37 -9.91 -14.92 23.89
N GLY A 38 -9.22 -15.77 23.15
CA GLY A 38 -8.34 -15.32 22.06
C GLY A 38 -9.13 -14.54 21.01
N ALA A 39 -8.52 -13.49 20.47
CA ALA A 39 -9.08 -12.75 19.36
C ALA A 39 -9.19 -13.63 18.10
N PRO A 40 -10.21 -13.40 17.25
CA PRO A 40 -10.38 -14.14 16.00
C PRO A 40 -9.24 -13.87 15.00
N ALA A 41 -8.90 -14.89 14.20
CA ALA A 41 -7.77 -14.84 13.26
C ALA A 41 -7.87 -13.68 12.25
N SER A 42 -9.08 -13.30 11.82
CA SER A 42 -9.29 -12.16 10.91
C SER A 42 -8.78 -10.84 11.48
N LEU A 43 -8.97 -10.59 12.79
CA LEU A 43 -8.46 -9.39 13.46
C LEU A 43 -6.94 -9.44 13.59
N SER A 44 -6.37 -10.60 13.94
CA SER A 44 -4.92 -10.77 14.01
C SER A 44 -4.26 -10.53 12.64
N PHE A 45 -4.90 -10.94 11.55
CA PHE A 45 -4.42 -10.67 10.20
C PHE A 45 -4.47 -9.18 9.84
N LEU A 46 -5.52 -8.45 10.26
CA LEU A 46 -5.61 -7.02 10.05
C LEU A 46 -4.53 -6.25 10.83
N VAL A 47 -4.26 -6.63 12.08
CA VAL A 47 -3.13 -6.08 12.88
C VAL A 47 -1.79 -6.31 12.18
N PHE A 48 -1.57 -7.52 11.66
CA PHE A 48 -0.37 -7.83 10.89
C PHE A 48 -0.25 -6.94 9.64
N ALA A 49 -1.32 -6.83 8.86
CA ALA A 49 -1.35 -6.01 7.65
C ALA A 49 -1.07 -4.54 7.96
N SER A 50 -1.66 -3.98 9.02
CA SER A 50 -1.41 -2.60 9.44
C SER A 50 0.03 -2.38 9.93
N SER A 51 0.58 -3.33 10.68
CA SER A 51 1.98 -3.28 11.13
C SER A 51 2.96 -3.35 9.95
N PHE A 52 2.71 -4.27 9.01
CA PHE A 52 3.48 -4.40 7.78
C PHE A 52 3.40 -3.13 6.92
N SER A 53 2.24 -2.48 6.89
CA SER A 53 2.02 -1.23 6.17
C SER A 53 2.83 -0.07 6.75
N LEU A 54 2.91 0.04 8.08
CA LEU A 54 3.78 1.03 8.73
C LEU A 54 5.26 0.78 8.45
N LEU A 55 5.70 -0.48 8.50
CA LEU A 55 7.07 -0.86 8.14
C LEU A 55 7.37 -0.55 6.66
N SER A 56 6.40 -0.80 5.78
CA SER A 56 6.51 -0.50 4.36
C SER A 56 6.66 1.00 4.12
N LEU A 57 5.88 1.83 4.81
CA LEU A 57 6.00 3.30 4.73
C LEU A 57 7.36 3.78 5.25
N LEU A 58 7.84 3.23 6.37
CA LEU A 58 9.16 3.54 6.89
C LEU A 58 10.26 3.18 5.87
N TRP A 59 10.16 2.00 5.25
CA TRP A 59 11.08 1.58 4.20
C TRP A 59 11.05 2.52 2.99
N LEU A 60 9.86 2.93 2.54
CA LEU A 60 9.65 3.84 1.41
C LEU A 60 10.21 5.25 1.66
N GLU A 61 10.17 5.73 2.90
CA GLU A 61 10.73 7.03 3.30
C GLU A 61 12.26 6.98 3.49
N LEU A 62 12.79 5.84 3.94
CA LEU A 62 14.21 5.66 4.19
C LEU A 62 15.00 5.31 2.92
N ALA A 63 14.38 4.58 1.99
CA ALA A 63 14.97 4.18 0.72
C ALA A 63 15.58 5.34 -0.09
N PRO A 64 14.90 6.47 -0.34
CA PRO A 64 15.48 7.60 -1.08
C PRO A 64 16.62 8.33 -0.33
N ARG A 65 16.78 8.09 0.98
CA ARG A 65 17.82 8.75 1.80
C ARG A 65 19.11 7.94 1.87
N LEU A 66 19.03 6.61 1.72
CA LEU A 66 20.18 5.72 1.92
C LEU A 66 20.88 5.29 0.63
N LEU A 67 20.16 5.22 -0.50
CA LEU A 67 20.70 4.64 -1.74
C LEU A 67 20.27 5.48 -2.97
N PRO A 68 21.21 6.15 -3.67
CA PRO A 68 20.90 6.96 -4.86
C PRO A 68 20.61 6.15 -6.15
N ALA A 69 20.60 4.81 -6.11
CA ALA A 69 20.59 3.94 -7.29
C ALA A 69 19.18 3.75 -7.90
N ALA A 70 18.67 4.79 -8.56
CA ALA A 70 17.28 4.97 -8.99
C ALA A 70 16.57 3.79 -9.72
N ALA A 71 17.28 2.88 -10.40
CA ALA A 71 16.66 1.84 -11.22
C ALA A 71 16.23 0.58 -10.43
N ALA A 72 17.01 0.15 -9.43
CA ALA A 72 16.66 -1.02 -8.60
C ALA A 72 15.52 -0.71 -7.61
N HIS A 73 15.40 0.56 -7.20
CA HIS A 73 14.37 1.02 -6.25
C HIS A 73 12.95 1.00 -6.82
N ALA A 74 12.79 1.15 -8.13
CA ALA A 74 11.47 1.26 -8.75
C ALA A 74 10.70 -0.08 -8.69
N CYS A 75 11.39 -1.19 -8.96
CA CYS A 75 10.80 -2.54 -8.87
C CYS A 75 10.50 -2.92 -7.40
N GLY A 76 11.39 -2.59 -6.48
CA GLY A 76 11.16 -2.81 -5.03
C GLY A 76 10.02 -1.96 -4.46
N THR A 77 9.85 -0.72 -4.96
CA THR A 77 8.72 0.13 -4.56
C THR A 77 7.40 -0.48 -5.02
N LEU A 78 7.32 -0.94 -6.26
CA LEU A 78 6.11 -1.56 -6.80
C LEU A 78 5.72 -2.82 -6.03
N SER A 79 6.68 -3.69 -5.73
CA SER A 79 6.41 -4.95 -5.03
C SER A 79 5.88 -4.69 -3.61
N VAL A 80 6.46 -3.73 -2.89
CA VAL A 80 5.98 -3.33 -1.56
C VAL A 80 4.57 -2.75 -1.62
N GLU A 81 4.29 -1.87 -2.58
CA GLU A 81 2.95 -1.28 -2.75
C GLU A 81 1.90 -2.34 -3.10
N ALA A 82 2.22 -3.23 -4.02
CA ALA A 82 1.33 -4.33 -4.43
C ALA A 82 1.08 -5.32 -3.28
N THR A 83 2.12 -5.66 -2.50
CA THR A 83 1.97 -6.56 -1.34
C THR A 83 1.03 -5.96 -0.30
N ASN A 84 1.17 -4.67 0.00
CA ASN A 84 0.26 -3.99 0.93
C ASN A 84 -1.18 -3.98 0.40
N ALA A 85 -1.38 -3.73 -0.90
CA ALA A 85 -2.71 -3.77 -1.50
C ALA A 85 -3.35 -5.16 -1.34
N VAL A 86 -2.60 -6.24 -1.62
CA VAL A 86 -3.11 -7.61 -1.47
C VAL A 86 -3.44 -7.94 0.00
N PHE A 87 -2.59 -7.52 0.94
CA PHE A 87 -2.85 -7.75 2.37
C PHE A 87 -4.10 -7.02 2.84
N TYR A 88 -4.27 -5.73 2.50
CA TYR A 88 -5.49 -5.00 2.87
C TYR A 88 -6.73 -5.58 2.18
N PHE A 89 -6.62 -6.01 0.92
CA PHE A 89 -7.70 -6.67 0.20
C PHE A 89 -8.20 -7.92 0.94
N ALA A 90 -7.28 -8.82 1.27
CA ALA A 90 -7.60 -10.03 2.01
C ALA A 90 -8.12 -9.72 3.42
N ALA A 91 -7.54 -8.72 4.09
CA ALA A 91 -7.88 -8.40 5.47
C ALA A 91 -9.29 -7.81 5.59
N PHE A 92 -9.66 -6.86 4.73
CA PHE A 92 -11.00 -6.27 4.80
C PHE A 92 -12.08 -7.31 4.47
N ILE A 93 -11.86 -8.20 3.49
CA ILE A 93 -12.82 -9.27 3.14
C ILE A 93 -12.96 -10.25 4.31
N ALA A 94 -11.84 -10.74 4.87
CA ALA A 94 -11.86 -11.67 5.98
C ALA A 94 -12.54 -11.06 7.24
N HIS A 95 -12.36 -9.77 7.47
CA HIS A 95 -13.00 -9.07 8.57
C HIS A 95 -14.49 -8.82 8.30
N ALA A 96 -14.86 -8.43 7.08
CA ALA A 96 -16.26 -8.23 6.68
C ALA A 96 -17.09 -9.53 6.76
N VAL A 97 -16.52 -10.66 6.34
CA VAL A 97 -17.19 -11.98 6.46
C VAL A 97 -17.37 -12.36 7.92
N PHE A 98 -16.36 -12.14 8.76
CA PHE A 98 -16.46 -12.37 10.20
C PHE A 98 -17.57 -11.52 10.83
N LEU A 99 -17.63 -10.23 10.48
CA LEU A 99 -18.68 -9.31 10.94
C LEU A 99 -20.07 -9.69 10.44
N GLY A 100 -20.19 -10.13 9.18
CA GLY A 100 -21.45 -10.57 8.60
C GLY A 100 -22.01 -11.85 9.23
N GLY A 101 -21.14 -12.71 9.78
CA GLY A 101 -21.54 -13.93 10.49
C GLY A 101 -22.03 -13.70 11.93
N LEU A 102 -21.85 -12.50 12.50
CA LEU A 102 -22.28 -12.18 13.87
C LEU A 102 -23.74 -11.71 13.88
N SER A 103 -24.66 -12.60 14.27
CA SER A 103 -26.11 -12.33 14.28
C SER A 103 -26.57 -11.27 15.31
N MET A 104 -25.76 -10.98 16.33
CA MET A 104 -26.05 -9.98 17.38
C MET A 104 -24.81 -9.14 17.67
N CYS A 105 -24.44 -8.27 16.74
CA CYS A 105 -23.34 -7.33 16.90
C CYS A 105 -23.91 -5.98 17.37
N HIS A 106 -23.94 -5.77 18.70
CA HIS A 106 -24.39 -4.52 19.34
C HIS A 106 -23.31 -3.97 20.28
N GLY A 107 -23.25 -2.64 20.39
CA GLY A 107 -22.31 -1.94 21.27
C GLY A 107 -21.10 -1.33 20.55
N THR A 108 -20.27 -0.64 21.33
CA THR A 108 -19.15 0.17 20.81
C THR A 108 -18.08 -0.65 20.10
N VAL A 109 -17.83 -1.89 20.54
CA VAL A 109 -16.85 -2.81 19.95
C VAL A 109 -17.28 -3.28 18.56
N CYS A 110 -18.59 -3.50 18.38
CA CYS A 110 -19.15 -3.85 17.07
C CYS A 110 -19.00 -2.68 16.09
N THR A 111 -19.37 -1.47 16.54
CA THR A 111 -19.19 -0.25 15.74
C THR A 111 -17.73 -0.04 15.39
N ALA A 112 -16.81 -0.25 16.34
CA ALA A 112 -15.38 -0.18 16.09
C ALA A 112 -14.93 -1.17 15.01
N GLY A 113 -15.35 -2.44 15.05
CA GLY A 113 -15.03 -3.42 14.01
C GLY A 113 -15.63 -3.08 12.63
N ARG A 114 -16.83 -2.49 12.59
CA ARG A 114 -17.44 -2.00 11.33
C ARG A 114 -16.63 -0.87 10.75
N VAL A 115 -16.22 0.08 11.58
CA VAL A 115 -15.34 1.19 11.18
C VAL A 115 -13.99 0.65 10.72
N ASP A 116 -13.41 -0.32 11.41
CA ASP A 116 -12.14 -0.98 11.05
C ASP A 116 -12.22 -1.61 9.65
N SER A 117 -13.33 -2.28 9.34
CA SER A 117 -13.58 -2.83 8.00
C SER A 117 -13.58 -1.76 6.89
N VAL A 118 -14.22 -0.61 7.16
CA VAL A 118 -14.30 0.51 6.20
C VAL A 118 -12.96 1.19 6.04
N VAL A 119 -12.22 1.41 7.13
CA VAL A 119 -10.89 2.00 7.10
C VAL A 119 -9.89 1.07 6.39
N ALA A 120 -10.01 -0.24 6.56
CA ALA A 120 -9.23 -1.24 5.82
C ALA A 120 -9.53 -1.22 4.32
N ALA A 121 -10.80 -1.08 3.93
CA ALA A 121 -11.19 -0.92 2.53
C ALA A 121 -10.66 0.40 1.93
N ALA A 122 -10.71 1.49 2.68
CA ALA A 122 -10.11 2.76 2.27
C ALA A 122 -8.59 2.66 2.10
N ALA A 123 -7.92 1.94 3.00
CA ALA A 123 -6.49 1.65 2.90
C ALA A 123 -6.16 0.85 1.63
N PHE A 124 -6.95 -0.18 1.32
CA PHE A 124 -6.82 -0.92 0.07
C PHE A 124 -6.86 0.00 -1.15
N CYS A 125 -7.89 0.86 -1.24
CA CYS A 125 -8.01 1.82 -2.34
C CYS A 125 -6.80 2.76 -2.43
N ALA A 126 -6.31 3.26 -1.29
CA ALA A 126 -5.13 4.13 -1.25
C ALA A 126 -3.85 3.42 -1.72
N TRP A 127 -3.65 2.15 -1.37
CA TRP A 127 -2.50 1.35 -1.80
C TRP A 127 -2.59 1.00 -3.29
N ILE A 128 -3.76 0.65 -3.80
CA ILE A 128 -3.98 0.40 -5.25
C ILE A 128 -3.75 1.68 -6.05
N ALA A 129 -4.31 2.81 -5.62
CA ALA A 129 -4.10 4.09 -6.31
C ALA A 129 -2.61 4.41 -6.42
N SER A 130 -1.86 4.26 -5.31
CA SER A 130 -0.40 4.42 -5.30
C SER A 130 0.29 3.51 -6.31
N THR A 131 -0.04 2.21 -6.28
CA THR A 131 0.54 1.21 -7.17
C THR A 131 0.32 1.58 -8.64
N ILE A 132 -0.89 2.03 -9.00
CA ILE A 132 -1.22 2.46 -10.35
C ILE A 132 -0.40 3.69 -10.74
N PHE A 133 -0.28 4.68 -9.86
CA PHE A 133 0.52 5.87 -10.15
C PHE A 133 2.02 5.53 -10.33
N THR A 134 2.57 4.69 -9.48
CA THR A 134 3.96 4.22 -9.56
C THR A 134 4.17 3.40 -10.84
N ALA A 135 3.27 2.48 -11.17
CA ALA A 135 3.32 1.69 -12.39
C ALA A 135 3.27 2.57 -13.64
N LYS A 136 2.33 3.52 -13.71
CA LYS A 136 2.24 4.48 -14.82
C LYS A 136 3.53 5.30 -14.95
N ALA A 137 4.12 5.72 -13.84
CA ALA A 137 5.38 6.45 -13.87
C ALA A 137 6.54 5.61 -14.44
N MET A 138 6.58 4.31 -14.16
CA MET A 138 7.60 3.42 -14.68
C MET A 138 7.40 3.07 -16.16
N PHE A 139 6.20 2.66 -16.56
CA PHE A 139 5.95 2.21 -17.93
C PHE A 139 5.92 3.39 -18.92
N ILE A 140 5.21 4.48 -18.59
CA ILE A 140 5.01 5.60 -19.54
C ILE A 140 6.26 6.49 -19.62
N ASN A 141 6.91 6.80 -18.50
CA ASN A 141 8.11 7.65 -18.52
C ASN A 141 9.42 6.87 -18.71
N GLY A 142 9.42 5.56 -18.45
CA GLY A 142 10.56 4.69 -18.77
C GLY A 142 10.78 4.57 -20.28
N ASP A 143 9.71 4.49 -21.06
CA ASP A 143 9.76 4.48 -22.53
C ASP A 143 10.26 5.82 -23.10
N ALA A 144 9.85 6.95 -22.49
CA ALA A 144 10.35 8.27 -22.88
C ALA A 144 11.87 8.42 -22.64
N ARG A 145 12.43 7.75 -21.61
CA ARG A 145 13.87 7.81 -21.32
C ARG A 145 14.71 6.81 -22.11
N ARG A 146 14.11 5.77 -22.72
CA ARG A 146 14.80 4.89 -23.69
C ARG A 146 14.94 5.50 -25.08
N ARG A 147 14.20 6.56 -25.42
CA ARG A 147 14.33 7.30 -26.69
C ARG A 147 15.32 8.48 -26.58
N PRO A 148 16.64 8.21 -26.61
CA PRO A 148 17.49 9.09 -27.42
C PRO A 148 18.52 8.35 -28.29
N ALA A 149 18.56 7.00 -28.32
CA ALA A 149 19.63 6.28 -29.00
C ALA A 149 19.36 5.86 -30.46
N ASP A 150 18.11 5.88 -30.93
CA ASP A 150 17.78 5.39 -32.29
C ASP A 150 17.84 6.50 -33.36
N SER A 151 17.69 7.77 -32.97
CA SER A 151 17.77 8.89 -33.92
C SER A 151 19.20 9.20 -34.38
N ASN A 152 20.23 8.73 -33.68
CA ASN A 152 21.62 8.98 -34.06
C ASN A 152 22.20 7.91 -35.01
N LYS A 153 21.53 6.76 -35.15
CA LYS A 153 21.96 5.71 -36.10
C LYS A 153 21.51 6.00 -37.53
N SER A 154 20.36 6.65 -37.72
CA SER A 154 19.86 7.04 -39.04
C SER A 154 20.64 8.21 -39.65
N THR A 155 21.13 9.16 -38.84
CA THR A 155 21.96 10.27 -39.32
C THR A 155 23.37 9.82 -39.73
N GLN A 156 23.98 8.88 -39.00
CA GLN A 156 25.33 8.37 -39.31
C GLN A 156 25.40 7.51 -40.59
N MET A 157 24.32 6.83 -40.97
CA MET A 157 24.28 6.09 -42.25
C MET A 157 24.09 6.98 -43.49
N GLY A 158 23.55 8.20 -43.31
CA GLY A 158 23.43 9.18 -44.41
C GLY A 158 24.75 9.86 -44.76
N GLU A 159 25.61 10.09 -43.77
CA GLU A 159 26.91 10.75 -43.96
C GLU A 159 27.98 9.82 -44.55
N ALA A 160 27.91 8.51 -44.28
CA ALA A 160 28.82 7.50 -44.85
C ALA A 160 28.52 7.12 -46.31
N ALA A 161 27.39 7.57 -46.88
CA ALA A 161 27.02 7.32 -48.27
C ALA A 161 27.44 8.46 -49.23
N ILE A 162 28.07 9.52 -48.71
CA ILE A 162 28.46 10.72 -49.48
C ILE A 162 30.00 10.88 -49.52
N ALA A 163 30.76 9.98 -48.89
CA ALA A 163 32.23 9.89 -48.96
C ALA A 163 32.65 8.70 -49.83
#